data_AF-K9KDC5-F1
#
_entry.id   AF-K9KDC5-F1
#
_cell.length_a   1.000
_cell.length_b   1.000
_cell.length_c   1.000
_cell.angle_alpha   90.00
_cell.angle_beta   90.00
_cell.angle_gamma   90.00
#
_symmetry.space_group_name_H-M   'P 1'
#
loop_
_entity.id
_entity.type
_entity.pdbx_description
1 polymer ?
#
loop_
_entity_poly.entity_id
_entity_poly.type
_entity_poly.pdbx_seq_one_letter_code
_entity_poly.pdbx_strand_id
1 'polypeptide(L)'
;ASLINCYIRDNAAVDGISLHLQDICPLLYSTDDAVCSKANELLQRSRQVQNKIEKERMLRESLKEYQKISHQVDLSNVCAQYRQVRFYEGVVELSLTAAEKKDPQGLGLHFYKHGEPDEDLVGLQAFQERLNSYKCITDTLQELVNQSKAAPQSPSVPKKPGPPVLSSDPNMLSNEEAGHHFEQMLKLSQRSKDELFSIALYNWLIQADLADKLLQIASPFLEPHLVRMAKVDQNKVHYMDLLWRYYEKNRSFSNAARVLSKLADMHSTEISLQQRLEYIARAILSAKSSTAISSIAADGEFLHELEEKMEVARIQLQIQETLQRQYSHHSSVQDAISQLDAELMDITKLYGEFADPFKLAECKLAIIHCAGYSDPILVQTLWQDIIEK
;
A
#
# COMPACT_ATOMS: atom_id res chain seq x y z
N ALA A 1 38.34 -1.81 -18.89
CA ALA A 1 37.71 -1.86 -17.56
C ALA A 1 38.72 -1.93 -16.40
N SER A 2 39.53 -3.00 -16.24
CA SER A 2 40.40 -3.19 -15.07
C SER A 2 41.44 -2.07 -14.84
N LEU A 3 42.03 -1.54 -15.92
CA LEU A 3 42.98 -0.43 -15.84
C LEU A 3 42.35 0.84 -15.25
N ILE A 4 41.14 1.20 -15.70
CA ILE A 4 40.41 2.38 -15.19
C ILE A 4 40.06 2.20 -13.72
N ASN A 5 39.65 0.99 -13.31
CA ASN A 5 39.36 0.69 -11.90
C ASN A 5 40.61 0.82 -11.00
N CYS A 6 41.81 0.51 -11.51
CA CYS A 6 43.06 0.78 -10.80
C CYS A 6 43.29 2.29 -10.64
N TYR A 7 43.12 3.08 -11.70
CA TYR A 7 43.26 4.54 -11.62
C TYR A 7 42.26 5.18 -10.65
N ILE A 8 41.02 4.71 -10.65
CA ILE A 8 39.99 5.16 -9.70
C ILE A 8 40.38 4.79 -8.26
N ARG A 9 40.93 3.59 -8.04
CA ARG A 9 41.42 3.16 -6.72
C ARG A 9 42.60 4.00 -6.23
N ASP A 10 43.46 4.41 -7.15
CA ASP A 10 44.65 5.23 -6.87
C ASP A 10 44.33 6.74 -6.83
N ASN A 11 43.05 7.12 -6.87
CA ASN A 11 42.55 8.51 -6.90
C ASN A 11 43.05 9.37 -8.07
N ALA A 12 43.65 8.77 -9.09
CA ALA A 12 44.12 9.48 -10.27
C ALA A 12 42.95 9.92 -11.16
N ALA A 13 43.14 11.02 -11.91
CA ALA A 13 42.10 11.52 -12.81
C ALA A 13 41.93 10.58 -14.01
N VAL A 14 40.68 10.20 -14.33
CA VAL A 14 40.43 9.26 -15.42
C VAL A 14 40.36 9.95 -16.79
N ASP A 15 40.24 11.28 -16.83
CA ASP A 15 40.01 12.03 -18.08
C ASP A 15 41.11 11.78 -19.12
N GLY A 16 42.39 11.86 -18.72
CA GLY A 16 43.52 11.67 -19.64
C GLY A 16 43.58 10.26 -20.25
N ILE A 17 43.26 9.24 -19.46
CA ILE A 17 43.27 7.85 -19.93
C ILE A 17 42.01 7.51 -20.70
N SER A 18 40.87 8.08 -20.31
CA SER A 18 39.61 7.90 -21.02
C SER A 18 39.73 8.48 -22.44
N LEU A 19 40.30 9.68 -22.58
CA LEU A 19 40.59 10.28 -23.89
C LEU A 19 41.57 9.43 -24.70
N HIS A 20 42.66 8.96 -24.08
CA HIS A 20 43.64 8.13 -24.76
C HIS A 20 43.06 6.78 -25.23
N LEU A 21 42.21 6.15 -24.43
CA LEU A 21 41.54 4.90 -24.79
C LEU A 21 40.48 5.10 -25.88
N GLN A 22 39.78 6.24 -25.89
CA GLN A 22 38.87 6.61 -26.98
C GLN A 22 39.60 6.83 -28.30
N ASP A 23 40.75 7.52 -28.26
CA ASP A 23 41.55 7.81 -29.46
C ASP A 23 42.17 6.55 -30.07
N ILE A 24 42.67 5.63 -29.22
CA ILE A 24 43.40 4.44 -29.69
C ILE A 24 42.45 3.26 -29.97
N CYS A 25 41.39 3.08 -29.17
CA CYS A 25 40.54 1.90 -29.19
C CYS A 25 39.03 2.24 -29.11
N PRO A 26 38.47 3.04 -30.03
CA PRO A 26 37.08 3.49 -29.96
C PRO A 26 36.04 2.36 -30.05
N LEU A 27 36.42 1.23 -30.66
CA LEU A 27 35.56 0.03 -30.76
C LEU A 27 35.46 -0.76 -29.45
N LEU A 28 36.40 -0.58 -28.53
CA LEU A 28 36.45 -1.27 -27.23
C LEU A 28 36.13 -0.34 -26.06
N TYR A 29 36.25 0.97 -26.25
CA TYR A 29 35.99 1.99 -25.24
C TYR A 29 35.21 3.15 -25.86
N SER A 30 33.90 3.11 -25.65
CA SER A 30 32.95 4.04 -26.24
C SER A 30 32.90 5.39 -25.51
N THR A 31 32.13 6.33 -26.05
CA THR A 31 31.79 7.58 -25.36
C THR A 31 31.02 7.30 -24.06
N ASP A 32 30.15 6.30 -24.07
CA ASP A 32 29.33 5.94 -22.91
C ASP A 32 30.20 5.32 -21.81
N ASP A 33 31.21 4.53 -22.17
CA ASP A 33 32.19 3.98 -21.23
C ASP A 33 33.02 5.07 -20.54
N ALA A 34 33.38 6.14 -21.25
CA ALA A 34 34.07 7.28 -20.67
C ALA A 34 33.20 8.08 -19.71
N VAL A 35 31.94 8.34 -20.09
CA VAL A 35 30.97 8.98 -19.19
C VAL A 35 30.77 8.12 -17.93
N CYS A 36 30.65 6.80 -18.09
CA CYS A 36 30.54 5.87 -16.97
C CYS A 36 31.78 5.89 -16.08
N SER A 37 32.98 5.90 -16.68
CA SER A 37 34.26 5.97 -15.96
C SER A 37 34.39 7.26 -15.16
N LYS A 38 33.97 8.39 -15.75
CA LYS A 38 33.94 9.69 -15.10
C LYS A 38 32.96 9.74 -13.93
N ALA A 39 31.76 9.22 -14.14
CA ALA A 39 30.73 9.16 -13.11
C ALA A 39 31.18 8.31 -11.90
N ASN A 40 31.83 7.16 -12.17
CA ASN A 40 32.42 6.29 -11.14
C ASN A 40 33.58 6.97 -10.40
N GLU A 41 34.46 7.67 -11.10
CA GLU A 41 35.56 8.44 -10.49
C GLU A 41 35.02 9.47 -9.49
N LEU A 42 34.04 10.28 -9.90
CA LEU A 42 33.41 11.30 -9.05
C LEU A 42 32.76 10.66 -7.80
N LEU A 43 32.04 9.56 -7.98
CA LEU A 43 31.40 8.84 -6.88
C LEU A 43 32.44 8.25 -5.91
N GLN A 44 33.50 7.61 -6.40
CA GLN A 44 34.52 7.02 -5.53
C GLN A 44 35.32 8.09 -4.79
N ARG A 45 35.68 9.18 -5.46
CA ARG A 45 36.32 10.33 -4.81
C ARG A 45 35.45 10.97 -3.74
N SER A 46 34.14 11.07 -3.96
CA SER A 46 33.20 11.64 -2.96
C SER A 46 33.22 10.91 -1.62
N ARG A 47 33.65 9.63 -1.58
CA ARG A 47 33.79 8.83 -0.35
C ARG A 47 34.90 9.33 0.56
N GLN A 48 35.93 9.96 -0.03
CA GLN A 48 37.12 10.41 0.67
C GLN A 48 37.05 11.89 1.06
N VAL A 49 36.12 12.64 0.47
CA VAL A 49 35.90 14.06 0.77
C VAL A 49 35.23 14.21 2.14
N GLN A 50 35.89 14.95 3.05
CA GLN A 50 35.36 15.24 4.39
C GLN A 50 34.36 16.40 4.39
N ASN A 51 34.52 17.36 3.48
CA ASN A 51 33.62 18.51 3.36
C ASN A 51 32.26 18.08 2.79
N LYS A 52 31.20 18.22 3.58
CA LYS A 52 29.84 17.81 3.21
C LYS A 52 29.32 18.51 1.94
N ILE A 53 29.60 19.81 1.78
CA ILE A 53 29.11 20.59 0.63
C ILE A 53 29.80 20.13 -0.65
N GLU A 54 31.11 19.95 -0.60
CA GLU A 54 31.89 19.48 -1.75
C GLU A 54 31.54 18.04 -2.11
N LYS A 55 31.38 17.17 -1.11
CA LYS A 55 30.89 15.81 -1.30
C LYS A 55 29.54 15.79 -2.01
N GLU A 56 28.59 16.62 -1.58
CA GLU A 56 27.27 16.73 -2.21
C GLU A 56 27.38 17.24 -3.66
N ARG A 57 28.23 18.24 -3.92
CA ARG A 57 28.49 18.74 -5.29
C ARG A 57 29.00 17.62 -6.20
N MET A 58 30.00 16.86 -5.75
CA MET A 58 30.57 15.74 -6.53
C MET A 58 29.55 14.63 -6.79
N LEU A 59 28.70 14.33 -5.81
CA LEU A 59 27.62 13.34 -5.97
C LEU A 59 26.57 13.80 -6.99
N ARG A 60 26.17 15.08 -6.95
CA ARG A 60 25.26 15.68 -7.94
C ARG A 60 25.87 15.69 -9.34
N GLU A 61 27.19 15.93 -9.47
CA GLU A 61 27.90 15.85 -10.76
C GLU A 61 27.96 14.41 -11.28
N SER A 62 28.31 13.44 -10.42
CA SER A 62 28.28 12.01 -10.74
C SER A 62 26.90 11.58 -11.25
N LEU A 63 25.83 12.03 -10.59
CA LEU A 63 24.45 11.74 -10.97
C LEU A 63 24.14 12.24 -12.38
N LYS A 64 24.51 13.48 -12.69
CA LYS A 64 24.31 14.07 -14.03
C LYS A 64 25.01 13.27 -15.11
N GLU A 65 26.22 12.75 -14.85
CA GLU A 65 26.92 11.89 -15.80
C GLU A 65 26.22 10.55 -15.99
N TYR A 66 25.82 9.86 -14.91
CA TYR A 66 25.06 8.61 -15.04
C TYR A 66 23.69 8.80 -15.71
N GLN A 67 23.01 9.93 -15.49
CA GLN A 67 21.75 10.24 -16.16
C GLN A 67 21.90 10.31 -17.68
N LYS A 68 23.06 10.72 -18.22
CA LYS A 68 23.30 10.72 -19.68
C LYS A 68 23.23 9.30 -20.26
N ILE A 69 23.77 8.32 -19.56
CA ILE A 69 23.92 6.93 -20.00
C ILE A 69 22.95 5.94 -19.29
N SER A 70 21.88 6.43 -18.67
CA SER A 70 21.01 5.65 -17.76
C SER A 70 20.35 4.38 -18.34
N HIS A 71 20.39 4.18 -19.66
CA HIS A 71 19.87 2.99 -20.34
C HIS A 71 20.86 1.80 -20.36
N GLN A 72 22.17 2.07 -20.33
CA GLN A 72 23.23 1.04 -20.36
C GLN A 72 23.87 0.78 -18.99
N VAL A 73 23.56 1.63 -18.00
CA VAL A 73 24.16 1.55 -16.66
C VAL A 73 23.56 0.39 -15.85
N ASP A 74 24.42 -0.32 -15.13
CA ASP A 74 24.02 -1.22 -14.04
C ASP A 74 23.46 -0.39 -12.86
N LEU A 75 22.15 -0.11 -12.94
CA LEU A 75 21.43 0.69 -11.96
C LEU A 75 21.56 0.11 -10.55
N SER A 76 21.48 -1.22 -10.41
CA SER A 76 21.54 -1.88 -9.10
C SER A 76 22.88 -1.63 -8.41
N ASN A 77 24.00 -1.75 -9.13
CA ASN A 77 25.32 -1.47 -8.58
C ASN A 77 25.50 0.02 -8.24
N VAL A 78 25.10 0.94 -9.13
CA VAL A 78 25.24 2.38 -8.88
C VAL A 78 24.37 2.83 -7.70
N CYS A 79 23.12 2.35 -7.60
CA CYS A 79 22.24 2.63 -6.47
C CYS A 79 22.80 2.04 -5.16
N ALA A 80 23.40 0.85 -5.19
CA ALA A 80 24.12 0.30 -4.02
C ALA A 80 25.28 1.20 -3.58
N GLN A 81 26.03 1.75 -4.54
CA GLN A 81 27.13 2.66 -4.25
C GLN A 81 26.66 4.01 -3.73
N TYR A 82 25.54 4.56 -4.22
CA TYR A 82 24.92 5.77 -3.69
C TYR A 82 24.35 5.59 -2.29
N ARG A 83 23.78 4.43 -1.98
CA ARG A 83 23.35 4.06 -0.62
C ARG A 83 24.49 4.11 0.37
N GLN A 84 25.66 3.56 0.03
CA GLN A 84 26.85 3.56 0.90
C GLN A 84 27.32 4.98 1.27
N VAL A 85 27.09 5.97 0.40
CA VAL A 85 27.43 7.38 0.66
C VAL A 85 26.23 8.21 1.14
N ARG A 86 25.10 7.56 1.45
CA ARG A 86 23.83 8.16 1.93
C ARG A 86 23.22 9.17 0.95
N PHE A 87 23.46 8.99 -0.35
CA PHE A 87 22.95 9.86 -1.41
C PHE A 87 21.65 9.30 -2.00
N TYR A 88 20.58 9.35 -1.22
CA TYR A 88 19.28 8.78 -1.59
C TYR A 88 18.56 9.56 -2.71
N GLU A 89 18.80 10.87 -2.82
CA GLU A 89 18.29 11.71 -3.92
C GLU A 89 18.74 11.15 -5.28
N GLY A 90 20.02 10.79 -5.41
CA GLY A 90 20.54 10.16 -6.63
C GLY A 90 19.95 8.79 -6.94
N VAL A 91 19.60 8.00 -5.92
CA VAL A 91 18.92 6.71 -6.15
C VAL A 91 17.55 6.93 -6.78
N VAL A 92 16.75 7.86 -6.26
CA VAL A 92 15.42 8.18 -6.79
C VAL A 92 15.54 8.76 -8.20
N GLU A 93 16.32 9.83 -8.38
CA GLU A 93 16.39 10.52 -9.66
C GLU A 93 17.00 9.66 -10.78
N LEU A 94 18.07 8.90 -10.49
CA LEU A 94 18.68 8.03 -11.49
C LEU A 94 17.73 6.91 -11.91
N SER A 95 17.04 6.30 -10.94
CA SER A 95 16.09 5.20 -11.23
C SER A 95 14.88 5.68 -12.03
N LEU A 96 14.35 6.86 -11.72
CA LEU A 96 13.27 7.48 -12.50
C LEU A 96 13.73 7.85 -13.91
N THR A 97 14.92 8.44 -14.04
CA THR A 97 15.51 8.77 -15.35
C THR A 97 15.77 7.51 -16.18
N ALA A 98 16.25 6.43 -15.55
CA ALA A 98 16.47 5.15 -16.21
C ALA A 98 15.14 4.53 -16.68
N ALA A 99 14.08 4.59 -15.87
CA ALA A 99 12.75 4.13 -16.26
C ALA A 99 12.20 4.90 -17.46
N GLU A 100 12.30 6.23 -17.46
CA GLU A 100 11.84 7.09 -18.56
C GLU A 100 12.62 6.83 -19.86
N LYS A 101 13.95 6.64 -19.79
CA LYS A 101 14.76 6.36 -20.99
C LYS A 101 14.57 4.96 -21.57
N LYS A 102 14.22 3.97 -20.74
CA LYS A 102 13.91 2.60 -21.20
C LYS A 102 12.54 2.53 -21.87
N ASP A 103 11.58 3.36 -21.44
CA ASP A 103 10.24 3.45 -22.02
C ASP A 103 9.88 4.90 -22.42
N PRO A 104 10.54 5.47 -23.45
CA PRO A 104 10.31 6.85 -23.86
C PRO A 104 8.94 7.07 -24.51
N GLN A 105 8.32 5.99 -25.02
CA GLN A 105 7.00 6.03 -25.66
C GLN A 105 5.85 5.82 -24.67
N GLY A 106 6.14 5.47 -23.42
CA GLY A 106 5.12 5.21 -22.40
C GLY A 106 4.31 3.93 -22.64
N LEU A 107 4.89 2.95 -23.33
CA LEU A 107 4.25 1.67 -23.65
C LEU A 107 3.90 0.90 -22.38
N GLY A 108 4.72 0.98 -21.34
CA GLY A 108 4.43 0.32 -20.07
C GLY A 108 3.19 0.91 -19.39
N LEU A 109 3.00 2.24 -19.47
CA LEU A 109 1.82 2.90 -18.90
C LEU A 109 0.57 2.56 -19.71
N HIS A 110 0.70 2.50 -21.03
CA HIS A 110 -0.36 2.07 -21.93
C HIS A 110 -0.80 0.63 -21.60
N PHE A 111 0.14 -0.30 -21.51
CA PHE A 111 -0.10 -1.69 -21.12
C PHE A 111 -0.87 -1.80 -19.80
N TYR A 112 -0.41 -1.06 -18.77
CA TYR A 112 -1.09 -1.03 -17.49
C TYR A 112 -2.52 -0.52 -17.61
N LYS A 113 -2.76 0.61 -18.29
CA LYS A 113 -4.10 1.22 -18.40
C LYS A 113 -5.11 0.36 -19.17
N HIS A 114 -4.65 -0.49 -20.08
CA HIS A 114 -5.50 -1.39 -20.87
C HIS A 114 -5.80 -2.72 -20.18
N GLY A 115 -5.46 -2.86 -18.89
CA GLY A 115 -5.79 -4.07 -18.12
C GLY A 115 -4.81 -5.22 -18.33
N GLU A 116 -3.56 -4.91 -18.71
CA GLU A 116 -2.47 -5.89 -18.82
C GLU A 116 -2.79 -7.06 -19.78
N PRO A 117 -3.10 -6.77 -21.06
CA PRO A 117 -3.50 -7.79 -22.02
C PRO A 117 -2.35 -8.76 -22.34
N ASP A 118 -2.61 -10.07 -22.28
CA ASP A 118 -1.59 -11.11 -22.50
C ASP A 118 -0.93 -11.05 -23.90
N GLU A 119 -1.61 -10.46 -24.88
CA GLU A 119 -1.13 -10.34 -26.26
C GLU A 119 -0.07 -9.23 -26.45
N ASP A 120 -0.03 -8.22 -25.56
CA ASP A 120 0.87 -7.07 -25.68
C ASP A 120 2.23 -7.35 -25.01
N LEU A 121 3.03 -8.21 -25.65
CA LEU A 121 4.36 -8.58 -25.19
C LEU A 121 5.33 -7.38 -25.11
N VAL A 122 5.16 -6.39 -26.00
CA VAL A 122 6.02 -5.20 -26.06
C VAL A 122 5.70 -4.28 -24.88
N GLY A 123 4.41 -4.04 -24.61
CA GLY A 123 3.94 -3.31 -23.44
C GLY A 123 4.33 -4.00 -22.13
N LEU A 124 4.23 -5.32 -22.05
CA LEU A 124 4.68 -6.11 -20.90
C LEU A 124 6.19 -5.95 -20.65
N GLN A 125 7.01 -6.03 -21.69
CA GLN A 125 8.46 -5.84 -21.56
C GLN A 125 8.79 -4.43 -21.05
N ALA A 126 8.22 -3.39 -21.66
CA ALA A 126 8.42 -2.01 -21.22
C ALA A 126 7.97 -1.78 -19.77
N PHE A 127 6.83 -2.38 -19.38
CA PHE A 127 6.34 -2.36 -18.01
C PHE A 127 7.32 -3.01 -17.02
N GLN A 128 7.81 -4.22 -17.33
CA GLN A 128 8.79 -4.93 -16.50
C GLN A 128 10.12 -4.16 -16.37
N GLU A 129 10.61 -3.57 -17.46
CA GLU A 129 11.84 -2.78 -17.44
C GLU A 129 11.74 -1.55 -16.54
N ARG A 130 10.56 -0.89 -16.52
CA ARG A 130 10.28 0.22 -15.59
C ARG A 130 10.19 -0.27 -14.14
N LEU A 131 9.47 -1.36 -13.88
CA LEU A 131 9.39 -1.95 -12.55
C LEU A 131 10.76 -2.33 -12.00
N ASN A 132 11.63 -2.89 -12.84
CA ASN A 132 13.02 -3.21 -12.47
C ASN A 132 13.81 -1.96 -12.08
N SER A 133 13.59 -0.84 -12.77
CA SER A 133 14.21 0.44 -12.39
C SER A 133 13.65 0.97 -11.06
N TYR A 134 12.33 0.92 -10.85
CA TYR A 134 11.71 1.35 -9.58
C TYR A 134 12.10 0.48 -8.40
N LYS A 135 12.42 -0.80 -8.64
CA LYS A 135 12.84 -1.74 -7.61
C LYS A 135 14.05 -1.24 -6.83
N CYS A 136 14.99 -0.54 -7.48
CA CYS A 136 16.11 0.08 -6.77
C CYS A 136 15.67 1.11 -5.72
N ILE A 137 14.58 1.84 -5.97
CA ILE A 137 14.00 2.79 -5.03
C ILE A 137 13.31 2.04 -3.89
N THR A 138 12.43 1.08 -4.21
CA THR A 138 11.66 0.34 -3.20
C THR A 138 12.55 -0.53 -2.31
N ASP A 139 13.59 -1.15 -2.85
CA ASP A 139 14.57 -1.94 -2.09
C ASP A 139 15.33 -1.05 -1.10
N THR A 140 15.72 0.16 -1.53
CA THR A 140 16.38 1.14 -0.67
C THR A 140 15.45 1.63 0.45
N LEU A 141 14.19 1.92 0.12
CA LEU A 141 13.19 2.29 1.12
C LEU A 141 12.94 1.14 2.11
N GLN A 142 12.87 -0.10 1.63
CA GLN A 142 12.69 -1.28 2.46
C GLN A 142 13.85 -1.48 3.44
N GLU A 143 15.09 -1.30 2.99
CA GLU A 143 16.26 -1.35 3.86
C GLU A 143 16.20 -0.28 4.95
N LEU A 144 15.83 0.95 4.61
CA LEU A 144 15.69 2.04 5.59
C LEU A 144 14.56 1.78 6.60
N VAL A 145 13.44 1.20 6.16
CA VAL A 145 12.35 0.78 7.05
C VAL A 145 12.82 -0.32 7.99
N ASN A 146 13.52 -1.34 7.47
CA ASN A 146 14.02 -2.45 8.28
C ASN A 146 15.06 -1.98 9.30
N GLN A 147 15.94 -1.05 8.92
CA GLN A 147 16.94 -0.45 9.83
C GLN A 147 16.29 0.44 10.89
N SER A 148 15.25 1.21 10.54
CA SER A 148 14.57 2.07 11.53
C SER A 148 13.75 1.25 12.56
N LYS A 149 13.20 0.10 12.13
CA LYS A 149 12.46 -0.84 12.99
C LYS A 149 13.36 -1.83 13.75
N ALA A 150 14.65 -1.91 13.41
CA ALA A 150 15.57 -2.85 14.07
C ALA A 150 15.63 -2.54 15.58
N ALA A 151 15.46 -3.54 16.43
CA ALA A 151 15.63 -3.34 17.87
C ALA A 151 17.05 -2.78 18.14
N PRO A 152 17.22 -1.81 19.05
CA PRO A 152 18.56 -1.41 19.46
C PRO A 152 19.26 -2.68 19.93
N GLN A 153 20.38 -3.04 19.30
CA GLN A 153 21.07 -4.27 19.68
C GLN A 153 21.38 -4.18 21.17
N SER A 154 20.74 -5.04 21.97
CA SER A 154 21.09 -5.23 23.36
C SER A 154 22.60 -5.47 23.42
N PRO A 155 23.37 -4.72 24.22
CA PRO A 155 24.80 -4.91 24.28
C PRO A 155 25.06 -6.36 24.67
N SER A 156 25.54 -7.14 23.72
CA SER A 156 25.92 -8.53 23.97
C SER A 156 27.03 -8.49 24.99
N VAL A 157 26.85 -9.18 26.13
CA VAL A 157 27.88 -9.30 27.17
C VAL A 157 29.16 -9.77 26.48
N PRO A 158 30.26 -8.99 26.50
CA PRO A 158 31.50 -9.38 25.86
C PRO A 158 31.96 -10.73 26.42
N LYS A 159 32.19 -11.72 25.55
CA LYS A 159 32.71 -13.04 25.95
C LYS A 159 34.13 -12.99 26.55
N LYS A 160 34.75 -11.80 26.64
CA LYS A 160 36.07 -11.55 27.22
C LYS A 160 36.03 -10.31 28.12
N PRO A 161 36.63 -10.33 29.32
CA PRO A 161 36.84 -9.13 30.12
C PRO A 161 37.73 -8.14 29.34
N GLY A 162 37.19 -6.97 29.03
CA GLY A 162 37.87 -5.89 28.32
C GLY A 162 36.97 -4.66 28.24
N PRO A 163 37.51 -3.46 27.96
CA PRO A 163 36.70 -2.27 27.79
C PRO A 163 35.60 -2.52 26.73
N PRO A 164 34.40 -1.94 26.89
CA PRO A 164 33.27 -2.20 26.01
C PRO A 164 33.69 -1.96 24.56
N VAL A 165 33.54 -2.98 23.72
CA VAL A 165 33.78 -2.86 22.29
C VAL A 165 32.63 -2.02 21.74
N LEU A 166 32.83 -0.71 21.66
CA LEU A 166 32.01 0.18 20.86
C LEU A 166 32.30 -0.10 19.37
N SER A 167 32.02 -1.31 18.90
CA SER A 167 31.99 -1.58 17.47
C SER A 167 30.61 -1.23 16.92
N SER A 168 30.20 0.03 17.12
CA SER A 168 29.27 0.67 16.19
C SER A 168 30.11 0.96 14.94
N ASP A 169 29.94 0.15 13.89
CA ASP A 169 30.55 0.45 12.60
C ASP A 169 30.28 1.93 12.24
N PRO A 170 31.29 2.72 11.82
CA PRO A 170 31.09 4.13 11.46
C PRO A 170 30.05 4.35 10.35
N ASN A 171 29.70 3.28 9.63
CA ASN A 171 28.70 3.25 8.56
C ASN A 171 27.32 2.76 9.01
N MET A 172 27.14 2.27 10.24
CA MET A 172 25.81 1.89 10.72
C MET A 172 24.98 3.15 11.00
N LEU A 173 23.84 3.24 10.32
CA LEU A 173 22.83 4.26 10.60
C LEU A 173 22.22 3.98 11.97
N SER A 174 22.00 5.02 12.76
CA SER A 174 21.11 4.90 13.92
C SER A 174 19.67 4.70 13.42
N ASN A 175 18.83 4.10 14.25
CA ASN A 175 17.42 3.88 13.91
C ASN A 175 16.70 5.20 13.57
N GLU A 176 17.04 6.28 14.29
CA GLU A 176 16.50 7.63 14.08
C GLU A 176 16.97 8.24 12.75
N GLU A 177 18.26 8.09 12.43
CA GLU A 177 18.80 8.56 11.14
C GLU A 177 18.19 7.79 9.97
N ALA A 178 18.03 6.47 10.10
CA ALA A 178 17.37 5.64 9.10
C ALA A 178 15.91 6.08 8.88
N GLY A 179 15.18 6.35 9.96
CA GLY A 179 13.83 6.90 9.88
C GLY A 179 13.77 8.27 9.19
N HIS A 180 14.70 9.17 9.51
CA HIS A 180 14.76 10.49 8.87
C HIS A 180 15.08 10.39 7.37
N HIS A 181 16.04 9.56 6.98
CA HIS A 181 16.37 9.32 5.58
C HIS A 181 15.22 8.66 4.82
N PHE A 182 14.50 7.73 5.45
CA PHE A 182 13.28 7.16 4.90
C PHE A 182 12.24 8.25 4.57
N GLU A 183 11.93 9.13 5.53
CA GLU A 183 10.94 10.21 5.31
C GLU A 183 11.38 11.17 4.20
N GLN A 184 12.68 11.50 4.14
CA GLN A 184 13.23 12.34 3.08
C GLN A 184 13.08 11.68 1.71
N MET A 185 13.45 10.41 1.60
CA MET A 185 13.37 9.67 0.34
C MET A 185 11.92 9.45 -0.12
N LEU A 186 11.01 9.19 0.83
CA LEU A 186 9.58 9.11 0.55
C LEU A 186 9.02 10.44 0.02
N LYS A 187 9.39 11.57 0.64
CA LYS A 187 9.00 12.91 0.16
C LYS A 187 9.55 13.23 -1.22
N LEU A 188 10.78 12.80 -1.53
CA LEU A 188 11.36 12.96 -2.88
C LEU A 188 10.60 12.11 -3.89
N SER A 189 10.29 10.87 -3.55
CA SER A 189 9.53 9.94 -4.39
C SER A 189 8.14 10.48 -4.73
N GLN A 190 7.45 11.11 -3.77
CA GLN A 190 6.13 11.72 -3.98
C GLN A 190 6.12 12.91 -4.95
N ARG A 191 7.27 13.52 -5.25
CA ARG A 191 7.36 14.63 -6.24
C ARG A 191 7.38 14.12 -7.69
N SER A 192 7.54 12.82 -7.89
CA SER A 192 7.55 12.23 -9.21
C SER A 192 6.22 12.46 -9.92
N LYS A 193 6.28 12.79 -11.21
CA LYS A 193 5.10 12.91 -12.09
C LYS A 193 4.78 11.60 -12.80
N ASP A 194 5.59 10.57 -12.57
CA ASP A 194 5.44 9.27 -13.18
C ASP A 194 4.32 8.48 -12.48
N GLU A 195 3.23 8.26 -13.22
CA GLU A 195 2.04 7.54 -12.75
C GLU A 195 2.38 6.08 -12.41
N LEU A 196 3.17 5.39 -13.25
CA LEU A 196 3.55 3.99 -13.01
C LEU A 196 4.42 3.84 -11.77
N PHE A 197 5.36 4.78 -11.58
CA PHE A 197 6.16 4.79 -10.37
C PHE A 197 5.29 5.03 -9.12
N SER A 198 4.35 5.98 -9.20
CA SER A 198 3.43 6.27 -8.09
C SER A 198 2.63 5.02 -7.71
N ILE A 199 2.13 4.28 -8.70
CA ILE A 199 1.44 2.99 -8.49
C ILE A 199 2.37 1.97 -7.85
N ALA A 200 3.60 1.80 -8.36
CA ALA A 200 4.57 0.86 -7.80
C ALA A 200 4.92 1.21 -6.33
N LEU A 201 5.03 2.50 -6.01
CA LEU A 201 5.25 2.98 -4.66
C LEU A 201 4.06 2.69 -3.73
N TYR A 202 2.82 2.83 -4.21
CA TYR A 202 1.62 2.48 -3.43
C TYR A 202 1.55 1.00 -3.13
N ASN A 203 1.77 0.15 -4.13
CA ASN A 203 1.84 -1.30 -3.95
C ASN A 203 2.90 -1.68 -2.92
N TRP A 204 4.09 -1.07 -3.00
CA TRP A 204 5.14 -1.30 -2.02
C TRP A 204 4.75 -0.83 -0.60
N LEU A 205 4.14 0.35 -0.45
CA LEU A 205 3.67 0.85 0.85
C LEU A 205 2.62 -0.08 1.49
N ILE A 206 1.74 -0.66 0.68
CA ILE A 206 0.74 -1.64 1.14
C ILE A 206 1.44 -2.92 1.60
N GLN A 207 2.36 -3.46 0.78
CA GLN A 207 3.12 -4.68 1.11
C GLN A 207 4.02 -4.51 2.35
N ALA A 208 4.54 -3.31 2.59
CA ALA A 208 5.38 -2.99 3.75
C ALA A 208 4.59 -2.70 5.04
N ASP A 209 3.26 -2.82 5.02
CA ASP A 209 2.34 -2.49 6.11
C ASP A 209 2.47 -1.02 6.56
N LEU A 210 2.58 -0.11 5.58
CA LEU A 210 2.70 1.34 5.77
C LEU A 210 1.47 2.08 5.24
N ALA A 211 0.28 1.47 5.39
CA ALA A 211 -1.00 2.03 4.97
C ALA A 211 -1.26 3.44 5.53
N ASP A 212 -0.89 3.71 6.78
CA ASP A 212 -1.06 5.04 7.38
C ASP A 212 -0.25 6.12 6.66
N LYS A 213 0.91 5.76 6.09
CA LYS A 213 1.72 6.68 5.27
C LYS A 213 1.12 6.85 3.89
N LEU A 214 0.59 5.77 3.29
CA LEU A 214 -0.12 5.82 2.01
C LEU A 214 -1.30 6.81 2.07
N LEU A 215 -2.09 6.75 3.14
CA LEU A 215 -3.27 7.61 3.34
C LEU A 215 -2.92 9.09 3.55
N GLN A 216 -1.66 9.43 3.86
CA GLN A 216 -1.19 10.82 3.95
C GLN A 216 -0.74 11.38 2.60
N ILE A 217 -0.61 10.54 1.57
CA ILE A 217 -0.15 10.96 0.25
C ILE A 217 -1.30 11.65 -0.48
N ALA A 218 -1.17 12.96 -0.68
CA ALA A 218 -2.04 13.72 -1.56
C ALA A 218 -1.61 13.52 -3.02
N SER A 219 -2.16 12.51 -3.69
CA SER A 219 -1.92 12.23 -5.10
C SER A 219 -3.21 11.94 -5.85
N PRO A 220 -3.38 12.50 -7.07
CA PRO A 220 -4.54 12.21 -7.92
C PRO A 220 -4.54 10.77 -8.45
N PHE A 221 -3.42 10.05 -8.37
CA PHE A 221 -3.30 8.67 -8.89
C PHE A 221 -3.70 7.60 -7.88
N LEU A 222 -3.78 7.96 -6.59
CA LEU A 222 -4.04 6.98 -5.51
C LEU A 222 -5.47 6.42 -5.57
N GLU A 223 -6.47 7.30 -5.73
CA GLU A 223 -7.88 6.87 -5.80
C GLU A 223 -8.16 5.94 -7.00
N PRO A 224 -7.80 6.29 -8.25
CA PRO A 224 -8.02 5.39 -9.39
C PRO A 224 -7.35 4.03 -9.22
N HIS A 225 -6.15 4.01 -8.62
CA HIS A 225 -5.41 2.79 -8.36
C HIS A 225 -6.12 1.90 -7.32
N LEU A 226 -6.50 2.46 -6.17
CA LEU A 226 -7.24 1.70 -5.13
C LEU A 226 -8.57 1.17 -5.65
N VAL A 227 -9.31 1.98 -6.43
CA VAL A 227 -10.58 1.56 -7.06
C VAL A 227 -10.37 0.41 -8.05
N ARG A 228 -9.28 0.43 -8.83
CA ARG A 228 -8.93 -0.68 -9.73
C ARG A 228 -8.56 -1.93 -8.95
N MET A 229 -7.71 -1.82 -7.93
CA MET A 229 -7.27 -2.97 -7.13
C MET A 229 -8.43 -3.61 -6.38
N ALA A 230 -9.38 -2.82 -5.86
CA ALA A 230 -10.61 -3.34 -5.26
C ALA A 230 -11.49 -4.17 -6.22
N LYS A 231 -11.32 -4.04 -7.55
CA LYS A 231 -12.06 -4.82 -8.55
C LYS A 231 -11.32 -6.07 -9.00
N VAL A 232 -10.01 -5.94 -9.22
CA VAL A 232 -9.19 -6.96 -9.92
C VAL A 232 -8.49 -7.90 -8.93
N ASP A 233 -8.07 -7.41 -7.77
CA ASP A 233 -7.28 -8.18 -6.80
C ASP A 233 -8.15 -9.21 -6.06
N GLN A 234 -7.51 -10.24 -5.51
CA GLN A 234 -8.16 -11.23 -4.65
C GLN A 234 -8.51 -10.63 -3.28
N ASN A 235 -7.65 -9.74 -2.76
CA ASN A 235 -7.80 -9.09 -1.46
C ASN A 235 -8.74 -7.87 -1.51
N LYS A 236 -9.93 -8.03 -2.11
CA LYS A 236 -10.88 -6.94 -2.34
C LYS A 236 -11.25 -6.20 -1.06
N VAL A 237 -11.45 -6.93 0.04
CA VAL A 237 -11.76 -6.38 1.37
C VAL A 237 -10.70 -5.37 1.79
N HIS A 238 -9.42 -5.74 1.70
CA HIS A 238 -8.30 -4.90 2.11
C HIS A 238 -8.22 -3.60 1.31
N TYR A 239 -8.34 -3.65 -0.02
CA TYR A 239 -8.30 -2.45 -0.85
C TYR A 239 -9.53 -1.55 -0.65
N MET A 240 -10.71 -2.14 -0.46
CA MET A 240 -11.90 -1.36 -0.10
C MET A 240 -11.75 -0.72 1.28
N ASP A 241 -11.09 -1.40 2.22
CA ASP A 241 -10.81 -0.85 3.55
C ASP A 241 -9.88 0.38 3.48
N LEU A 242 -8.80 0.29 2.69
CA LEU A 242 -7.94 1.43 2.40
C LEU A 242 -8.68 2.57 1.71
N LEU A 243 -9.59 2.25 0.78
CA LEU A 243 -10.32 3.23 -0.01
C LEU A 243 -11.27 4.09 0.83
N TRP A 244 -12.05 3.49 1.75
CA TRP A 244 -12.93 4.31 2.60
C TRP A 244 -12.13 5.18 3.57
N ARG A 245 -11.01 4.67 4.11
CA ARG A 245 -10.10 5.45 4.98
C ARG A 245 -9.52 6.65 4.22
N TYR A 246 -9.15 6.46 2.96
CA TYR A 246 -8.68 7.53 2.08
C TYR A 246 -9.75 8.61 1.89
N TYR A 247 -11.00 8.21 1.61
CA TYR A 247 -12.10 9.16 1.44
C TYR A 247 -12.41 9.94 2.74
N GLU A 248 -12.39 9.29 3.91
CA GLU A 248 -12.55 9.99 5.19
C GLU A 248 -11.45 11.03 5.42
N LYS A 249 -10.18 10.68 5.16
CA LYS A 249 -9.04 11.60 5.31
C LYS A 249 -9.17 12.81 4.39
N ASN A 250 -9.66 12.61 3.17
CA ASN A 250 -9.89 13.69 2.19
C ASN A 250 -11.23 14.40 2.34
N ARG A 251 -11.99 14.13 3.42
CA ARG A 251 -13.32 14.71 3.71
C ARG A 251 -14.38 14.43 2.64
N SER A 252 -14.20 13.37 1.85
CA SER A 252 -15.15 12.91 0.85
C SER A 252 -16.12 11.90 1.46
N PHE A 253 -16.92 12.33 2.44
CA PHE A 253 -17.71 11.43 3.28
C PHE A 253 -18.80 10.64 2.54
N SER A 254 -19.44 11.21 1.51
CA SER A 254 -20.42 10.49 0.68
C SER A 254 -19.79 9.26 0.01
N ASN A 255 -18.59 9.41 -0.56
CA ASN A 255 -17.87 8.28 -1.17
C ASN A 255 -17.42 7.25 -0.13
N ALA A 256 -16.96 7.68 1.05
CA ALA A 256 -16.62 6.76 2.15
C ALA A 256 -17.82 5.91 2.57
N ALA A 257 -18.99 6.54 2.78
CA ALA A 257 -20.22 5.86 3.17
C ALA A 257 -20.67 4.83 2.11
N ARG A 258 -20.54 5.16 0.82
CA ARG A 258 -20.86 4.24 -0.28
C ARG A 258 -19.93 3.03 -0.33
N VAL A 259 -18.63 3.22 -0.10
CA VAL A 259 -17.67 2.09 -0.04
C VAL A 259 -17.95 1.20 1.17
N LEU A 260 -18.21 1.78 2.33
CA LEU A 260 -18.55 1.05 3.55
C LEU A 260 -19.86 0.26 3.42
N SER A 261 -20.89 0.84 2.79
CA SER A 261 -22.15 0.13 2.49
C SER A 261 -21.89 -1.09 1.58
N LYS A 262 -21.09 -0.93 0.53
CA LYS A 262 -20.70 -2.04 -0.35
C LYS A 262 -19.86 -3.10 0.36
N LEU A 263 -18.99 -2.73 1.29
CA LEU A 263 -18.25 -3.67 2.13
C LEU A 263 -19.20 -4.49 3.01
N ALA A 264 -20.18 -3.84 3.62
CA ALA A 264 -21.17 -4.50 4.47
C ALA A 264 -22.08 -5.45 3.69
N ASP A 265 -22.41 -5.13 2.43
CA ASP A 265 -23.28 -5.95 1.56
C ASP A 265 -22.53 -7.10 0.85
N MET A 266 -21.20 -7.07 0.82
CA MET A 266 -20.41 -8.03 0.04
C MET A 266 -20.48 -9.44 0.65
N HIS A 267 -20.90 -10.42 -0.12
CA HIS A 267 -20.80 -11.82 0.27
C HIS A 267 -19.32 -12.21 0.47
N SER A 268 -18.94 -12.57 1.70
CA SER A 268 -17.56 -12.93 2.05
C SER A 268 -17.51 -13.68 3.37
N THR A 269 -16.63 -14.67 3.44
CA THR A 269 -16.28 -15.38 4.69
C THR A 269 -15.18 -14.68 5.49
N GLU A 270 -14.57 -13.63 4.94
CA GLU A 270 -13.50 -12.87 5.60
C GLU A 270 -14.04 -11.79 6.53
N ILE A 271 -15.29 -11.35 6.33
CA ILE A 271 -15.93 -10.28 7.09
C ILE A 271 -16.97 -10.90 8.01
N SER A 272 -16.78 -10.76 9.32
CA SER A 272 -17.78 -11.22 10.31
C SER A 272 -19.00 -10.31 10.34
N LEU A 273 -20.14 -10.83 10.82
CA LEU A 273 -21.34 -10.01 11.00
C LEU A 273 -21.07 -8.77 11.87
N GLN A 274 -20.28 -8.90 12.93
CA GLN A 274 -19.89 -7.77 13.78
C GLN A 274 -19.13 -6.69 13.01
N GLN A 275 -18.19 -7.08 12.14
CA GLN A 275 -17.46 -6.14 11.28
C GLN A 275 -18.39 -5.47 10.27
N ARG A 276 -19.39 -6.19 9.72
CA ARG A 276 -20.43 -5.60 8.85
C ARG A 276 -21.22 -4.53 9.58
N LEU A 277 -21.64 -4.79 10.82
CA LEU A 277 -22.32 -3.77 11.65
C LEU A 277 -21.40 -2.57 11.90
N GLU A 278 -20.11 -2.77 12.14
CA GLU A 278 -19.15 -1.66 12.28
C GLU A 278 -19.05 -0.83 10.99
N TYR A 279 -18.99 -1.49 9.83
CA TYR A 279 -18.99 -0.80 8.53
C TYR A 279 -20.27 0.01 8.31
N ILE A 280 -21.46 -0.54 8.61
CA ILE A 280 -22.71 0.21 8.48
C ILE A 280 -22.74 1.38 9.47
N ALA A 281 -22.33 1.17 10.72
CA ALA A 281 -22.28 2.25 11.72
C ALA A 281 -21.37 3.39 11.26
N ARG A 282 -20.22 3.06 10.69
CA ARG A 282 -19.28 4.04 10.14
C ARG A 282 -19.80 4.69 8.85
N ALA A 283 -20.54 3.96 8.03
CA ALA A 283 -21.21 4.50 6.85
C ALA A 283 -22.26 5.54 7.26
N ILE A 284 -23.07 5.26 8.29
CA ILE A 284 -24.06 6.20 8.85
C ILE A 284 -23.36 7.47 9.36
N LEU A 285 -22.26 7.33 10.12
CA LEU A 285 -21.51 8.49 10.61
C LEU A 285 -20.95 9.35 9.45
N SER A 286 -20.42 8.71 8.41
CA SER A 286 -19.94 9.38 7.20
C SER A 286 -21.08 10.06 6.43
N ALA A 287 -22.21 9.38 6.23
CA ALA A 287 -23.38 9.93 5.55
C ALA A 287 -23.95 11.14 6.31
N LYS A 288 -24.08 11.06 7.64
CA LYS A 288 -24.47 12.20 8.50
C LYS A 288 -23.52 13.38 8.33
N SER A 289 -22.21 13.11 8.32
CA SER A 289 -21.19 14.14 8.08
C SER A 289 -21.31 14.78 6.70
N SER A 290 -21.63 14.00 5.66
CA SER A 290 -21.90 14.50 4.31
C SER A 290 -23.12 15.43 4.29
N THR A 291 -24.25 14.99 4.86
CA THR A 291 -25.50 15.77 4.89
C THR A 291 -25.37 17.08 5.66
N ALA A 292 -24.50 17.13 6.67
CA ALA A 292 -24.19 18.35 7.43
C ALA A 292 -23.37 19.36 6.62
N ILE A 293 -22.53 18.89 5.69
CA ILE A 293 -21.71 19.74 4.82
C ILE A 293 -22.50 20.20 3.59
N SER A 294 -23.30 19.30 3.02
CA SER A 294 -24.13 19.57 1.84
C SER A 294 -25.48 18.87 1.96
N SER A 295 -26.57 19.65 1.88
CA SER A 295 -27.94 19.15 1.94
C SER A 295 -28.41 18.60 0.59
N ILE A 296 -27.80 17.50 0.13
CA ILE A 296 -28.21 16.83 -1.11
C ILE A 296 -29.29 15.81 -0.73
N ALA A 297 -30.46 15.88 -1.36
CA ALA A 297 -31.59 14.99 -1.06
C ALA A 297 -31.22 13.50 -1.16
N ALA A 298 -30.43 13.14 -2.18
CA ALA A 298 -29.94 11.76 -2.38
C ALA A 298 -29.04 11.25 -1.23
N ASP A 299 -28.26 12.13 -0.57
CA ASP A 299 -27.45 11.73 0.58
C ASP A 299 -28.33 11.47 1.82
N GLY A 300 -29.49 12.15 1.92
CA GLY A 300 -30.48 11.91 2.98
C GLY A 300 -31.26 10.61 2.80
N GLU A 301 -31.66 10.29 1.57
CA GLU A 301 -32.29 9.01 1.23
C GLU A 301 -31.33 7.84 1.52
N PHE A 302 -30.08 7.95 1.06
CA PHE A 302 -29.06 6.94 1.33
C PHE A 302 -28.77 6.78 2.83
N LEU A 303 -28.81 7.86 3.62
CA LEU A 303 -28.67 7.77 5.07
C LEU A 303 -29.83 6.96 5.68
N HIS A 304 -31.06 7.19 5.26
CA HIS A 304 -32.22 6.44 5.73
C HIS A 304 -32.10 4.95 5.39
N GLU A 305 -31.67 4.61 4.18
CA GLU A 305 -31.43 3.22 3.76
C GLU A 305 -30.39 2.54 4.67
N LEU A 306 -29.32 3.24 5.05
CA LEU A 306 -28.31 2.71 5.96
C LEU A 306 -28.84 2.50 7.38
N GLU A 307 -29.71 3.39 7.88
CA GLU A 307 -30.32 3.26 9.20
C GLU A 307 -31.28 2.07 9.25
N GLU A 308 -32.13 1.87 8.24
CA GLU A 308 -32.98 0.68 8.12
C GLU A 308 -32.13 -0.60 8.03
N LYS A 309 -31.07 -0.59 7.22
CA LYS A 309 -30.15 -1.73 7.09
C LYS A 309 -29.48 -2.08 8.43
N MET A 310 -29.12 -1.09 9.24
CA MET A 310 -28.57 -1.30 10.57
C MET A 310 -29.57 -1.98 11.51
N GLU A 311 -30.86 -1.65 11.43
CA GLU A 311 -31.90 -2.31 12.23
C GLU A 311 -32.01 -3.80 11.88
N VAL A 312 -32.07 -4.13 10.59
CA VAL A 312 -32.12 -5.53 10.12
C VAL A 312 -30.85 -6.29 10.52
N ALA A 313 -29.67 -5.68 10.35
CA ALA A 313 -28.39 -6.30 10.72
C ALA A 313 -28.29 -6.59 12.23
N ARG A 314 -28.88 -5.75 13.09
CA ARG A 314 -28.95 -6.00 14.54
C ARG A 314 -29.84 -7.18 14.89
N ILE A 315 -30.96 -7.34 14.19
CA ILE A 315 -31.83 -8.51 14.34
C ILE A 315 -31.08 -9.78 13.91
N GLN A 316 -30.36 -9.72 12.80
CA GLN A 316 -29.51 -10.81 12.33
C GLN A 316 -28.46 -11.21 13.38
N LEU A 317 -27.81 -10.23 14.03
CA LEU A 317 -26.86 -10.47 15.12
C LEU A 317 -27.55 -11.09 16.34
N GLN A 318 -28.73 -10.61 16.72
CA GLN A 318 -29.51 -11.18 17.82
C GLN A 318 -29.89 -12.65 17.57
N ILE A 319 -30.27 -12.99 16.33
CA ILE A 319 -30.53 -14.37 15.91
C ILE A 319 -29.26 -15.22 16.09
N GLN A 320 -28.13 -14.76 15.56
CA GLN A 320 -26.85 -15.46 15.65
C GLN A 320 -26.45 -15.74 17.12
N GLU A 321 -26.51 -14.71 17.98
CA GLU A 321 -26.19 -14.86 19.41
C GLU A 321 -27.13 -15.85 20.11
N THR A 322 -28.43 -15.81 19.77
CA THR A 322 -29.43 -16.70 20.36
C THR A 322 -29.21 -18.15 19.93
N LEU A 323 -28.88 -18.37 18.65
CA LEU A 323 -28.52 -19.69 18.12
C LEU A 323 -27.27 -20.25 18.81
N GLN A 324 -26.23 -19.43 18.98
CA GLN A 324 -25.01 -19.82 19.69
C GLN A 324 -25.27 -20.17 21.16
N ARG A 325 -26.15 -19.45 21.85
CA ARG A 325 -26.48 -19.70 23.27
C ARG A 325 -27.38 -20.92 23.48
N GLN A 326 -28.41 -21.08 22.66
CA GLN A 326 -29.47 -22.08 22.90
C GLN A 326 -29.23 -23.41 22.18
N TYR A 327 -28.49 -23.41 21.07
CA TYR A 327 -28.37 -24.58 20.20
C TYR A 327 -26.92 -24.93 19.81
N SER A 328 -25.94 -24.54 20.63
CA SER A 328 -24.50 -24.73 20.39
C SER A 328 -24.09 -26.16 20.00
N HIS A 329 -24.81 -27.18 20.46
CA HIS A 329 -24.52 -28.60 20.24
C HIS A 329 -25.11 -29.19 18.95
N HIS A 330 -25.94 -28.45 18.21
CA HIS A 330 -26.60 -28.96 17.02
C HIS A 330 -25.78 -28.67 15.76
N SER A 331 -25.54 -29.68 14.90
CA SER A 331 -24.68 -29.52 13.71
C SER A 331 -25.19 -28.46 12.73
N SER A 332 -26.51 -28.37 12.54
CA SER A 332 -27.14 -27.39 11.64
C SER A 332 -26.96 -25.93 12.06
N VAL A 333 -26.56 -25.68 13.32
CA VAL A 333 -26.39 -24.32 13.85
C VAL A 333 -25.09 -23.70 13.38
N GLN A 334 -24.04 -24.51 13.20
CA GLN A 334 -22.77 -24.01 12.67
C GLN A 334 -22.92 -23.54 11.21
N ASP A 335 -23.68 -24.29 10.41
CA ASP A 335 -24.01 -23.89 9.03
C ASP A 335 -24.87 -22.62 9.02
N ALA A 336 -25.88 -22.53 9.89
CA ALA A 336 -26.72 -21.34 10.02
C ALA A 336 -25.92 -20.09 10.45
N ILE A 337 -25.02 -20.22 11.43
CA ILE A 337 -24.14 -19.13 11.87
C ILE A 337 -23.23 -18.68 10.72
N SER A 338 -22.66 -19.63 9.98
CA SER A 338 -21.77 -19.33 8.85
C SER A 338 -22.52 -18.56 7.74
N GLN A 339 -23.77 -18.92 7.47
CA GLN A 339 -24.62 -18.18 6.53
C GLN A 339 -24.94 -16.77 7.04
N LEU A 340 -25.27 -16.62 8.33
CA LEU A 340 -25.54 -15.32 8.96
C LEU A 340 -24.29 -14.41 9.02
N ASP A 341 -23.07 -14.97 9.00
CA ASP A 341 -21.84 -14.17 8.88
C ASP A 341 -21.52 -13.77 7.43
N ALA A 342 -21.86 -14.64 6.47
CA ALA A 342 -21.42 -14.51 5.09
C ALA A 342 -22.03 -13.30 4.35
N GLU A 343 -23.26 -12.90 4.69
CA GLU A 343 -23.95 -11.76 4.05
C GLU A 343 -25.05 -11.17 4.92
N LEU A 344 -25.41 -9.92 4.66
CA LEU A 344 -26.60 -9.31 5.27
C LEU A 344 -27.86 -9.83 4.56
N MET A 345 -28.81 -10.33 5.35
CA MET A 345 -30.02 -10.94 4.84
C MET A 345 -31.21 -9.98 4.94
N ASP A 346 -32.20 -10.20 4.08
CA ASP A 346 -33.48 -9.52 4.21
C ASP A 346 -34.32 -10.10 5.36
N ILE A 347 -35.26 -9.30 5.83
CA ILE A 347 -36.13 -9.63 6.98
C ILE A 347 -36.95 -10.92 6.72
N THR A 348 -37.32 -11.19 5.46
CA THR A 348 -38.14 -12.34 5.10
C THR A 348 -37.36 -13.65 5.24
N LYS A 349 -36.11 -13.67 4.77
CA LYS A 349 -35.16 -14.77 4.96
C LYS A 349 -34.85 -14.99 6.44
N LEU A 350 -34.56 -13.91 7.18
CA LEU A 350 -34.32 -14.00 8.62
C LEU A 350 -35.50 -14.65 9.36
N TYR A 351 -36.73 -14.33 8.97
CA TYR A 351 -37.93 -14.95 9.54
C TYR A 351 -38.07 -16.42 9.15
N GLY A 352 -38.09 -16.71 7.86
CA GLY A 352 -38.45 -18.04 7.33
C GLY A 352 -37.37 -19.09 7.46
N GLU A 353 -36.10 -18.72 7.32
CA GLU A 353 -34.97 -19.66 7.28
C GLU A 353 -34.30 -19.82 8.67
N PHE A 354 -34.45 -18.84 9.57
CA PHE A 354 -33.78 -18.84 10.87
C PHE A 354 -34.76 -18.71 12.04
N ALA A 355 -35.54 -17.63 12.14
CA ALA A 355 -36.35 -17.39 13.33
C ALA A 355 -37.47 -18.43 13.51
N ASP A 356 -38.10 -18.88 12.42
CA ASP A 356 -39.16 -19.91 12.45
C ASP A 356 -38.64 -21.32 12.72
N PRO A 357 -37.64 -21.85 11.98
CA PRO A 357 -37.15 -23.22 12.19
C PRO A 357 -36.56 -23.43 13.59
N PHE A 358 -35.90 -22.42 14.15
CA PHE A 358 -35.28 -22.48 15.49
C PHE A 358 -36.21 -21.99 16.62
N LYS A 359 -37.48 -21.68 16.31
CA LYS A 359 -38.52 -21.25 17.28
C LYS A 359 -38.07 -20.08 18.16
N LEU A 360 -37.48 -19.06 17.52
CA LEU A 360 -36.94 -17.87 18.18
C LEU A 360 -38.02 -16.79 18.32
N ALA A 361 -38.97 -16.97 19.25
CA ALA A 361 -40.13 -16.09 19.40
C ALA A 361 -39.77 -14.60 19.61
N GLU A 362 -38.75 -14.29 20.42
CA GLU A 362 -38.27 -12.91 20.62
C GLU A 362 -37.74 -12.29 19.31
N CYS A 363 -36.96 -13.06 18.53
CA CYS A 363 -36.45 -12.60 17.24
C CYS A 363 -37.57 -12.42 16.21
N LYS A 364 -38.59 -13.29 16.21
CA LYS A 364 -39.79 -13.15 15.36
C LYS A 364 -40.53 -11.84 15.67
N LEU A 365 -40.70 -11.49 16.94
CA LEU A 365 -41.32 -10.21 17.31
C LEU A 365 -40.48 -9.01 16.86
N ALA A 366 -39.16 -9.06 17.02
CA ALA A 366 -38.26 -8.01 16.56
C ALA A 366 -38.35 -7.80 15.03
N ILE A 367 -38.41 -8.91 14.27
CA ILE A 367 -38.63 -8.91 12.82
C ILE A 367 -39.96 -8.24 12.46
N ILE A 368 -41.06 -8.66 13.09
CA ILE A 368 -42.41 -8.14 12.79
C ILE A 368 -42.48 -6.63 13.07
N HIS A 369 -41.89 -6.18 14.18
CA HIS A 369 -41.77 -4.76 14.51
C HIS A 369 -40.99 -3.99 13.44
N CYS A 370 -39.82 -4.48 13.04
CA CYS A 370 -38.98 -3.85 12.01
C CYS A 370 -39.67 -3.81 10.63
N ALA A 371 -40.43 -4.84 10.27
CA ALA A 371 -41.19 -4.89 9.01
C ALA A 371 -42.46 -4.01 9.02
N GLY A 372 -42.85 -3.44 10.16
CA GLY A 372 -44.14 -2.75 10.31
C GLY A 372 -45.36 -3.66 10.13
N TYR A 373 -45.18 -4.98 10.21
CA TYR A 373 -46.25 -5.95 9.97
C TYR A 373 -47.16 -6.02 11.21
N SER A 374 -48.44 -5.70 11.05
CA SER A 374 -49.38 -5.57 12.18
C SER A 374 -50.48 -6.63 12.09
N ASP A 375 -50.13 -7.89 12.35
CA ASP A 375 -51.12 -8.96 12.58
C ASP A 375 -51.28 -9.20 14.09
N PRO A 376 -52.38 -8.73 14.71
CA PRO A 376 -52.57 -8.84 16.15
C PRO A 376 -52.60 -10.29 16.65
N ILE A 377 -53.09 -11.24 15.84
CA ILE A 377 -53.19 -12.64 16.23
C ILE A 377 -51.79 -13.23 16.34
N LEU A 378 -50.97 -13.04 15.30
CA LEU A 378 -49.59 -13.51 15.27
C LEU A 378 -48.76 -12.90 16.41
N VAL A 379 -48.90 -11.59 16.64
CA VAL A 379 -48.20 -10.89 17.73
C VAL A 379 -48.62 -11.46 19.09
N GLN A 380 -49.92 -11.67 19.31
CA GLN A 380 -50.42 -12.22 20.57
C GLN A 380 -49.93 -13.66 20.81
N THR A 381 -49.91 -14.50 19.77
CA THR A 381 -49.37 -15.87 19.84
C THR A 381 -47.88 -15.86 20.20
N LEU A 382 -47.08 -15.00 19.56
CA LEU A 382 -45.66 -14.91 19.87
C LEU A 382 -45.39 -14.40 21.29
N TRP A 383 -46.20 -13.47 21.81
CA TRP A 383 -46.11 -13.05 23.20
C TRP A 383 -46.49 -14.17 24.18
N GLN A 384 -47.49 -14.98 23.86
CA GLN A 384 -47.82 -16.18 24.64
C GLN A 384 -46.64 -17.15 24.66
N ASP A 385 -46.04 -17.44 23.50
CA ASP A 385 -44.87 -18.34 23.39
C ASP A 385 -43.66 -17.86 24.22
N ILE A 386 -43.48 -16.54 24.38
CA ILE A 386 -42.40 -15.95 25.19
C ILE A 386 -42.72 -16.04 26.68
N ILE A 387 -43.97 -15.81 27.08
CA ILE A 387 -44.40 -15.83 28.49
C ILE A 387 -44.46 -17.27 29.01
N GLU A 388 -44.80 -18.24 28.15
CA GLU A 388 -44.90 -19.66 28.51
C GLU A 388 -43.53 -20.38 28.55
N LYS A 389 -42.48 -19.77 27.99
CA LYS A 389 -41.09 -20.22 28.09
C LYS A 389 -40.48 -19.88 29.46
#